data_AF-A0A0L0DTF8-F1
#
_entry.id   AF-A0A0L0DTF8-F1
#
_cell.length_a   1.000
_cell.length_b   1.000
_cell.length_c   1.000
_cell.angle_alpha   90.00
_cell.angle_beta   90.00
_cell.angle_gamma   90.00
#
_symmetry.space_group_name_H-M   'P 1'
#
loop_
_entity.id
_entity.type
_entity.pdbx_description
1 polymer ?
#
loop_
_entity_poly.entity_id
_entity_poly.type
_entity_poly.pdbx_seq_one_letter_code
_entity_poly.pdbx_strand_id
1 'polypeptide(L)'
;MVEALGGSDSEHYSRFISYCCESFNIFRKSAHLILNLLRLMIDANIPDLSSQPERALRRVEQNFRLDLTDEEAIQYFQNLIADSVSALAPQIAETFHRVAMYWRS
;
A
#
# COMPACT_ATOMS: atom_id res chain seq x y z
N MET A 1 -4.50 -13.13 -3.26
CA MET A 1 -3.09 -12.68 -3.40
C MET A 1 -2.21 -13.28 -2.30
N VAL A 2 -2.54 -13.11 -1.01
CA VAL A 2 -1.79 -13.74 0.11
C VAL A 2 -1.74 -15.27 -0.02
N GLU A 3 -2.85 -15.91 -0.39
CA GLU A 3 -2.89 -17.36 -0.64
C GLU A 3 -1.97 -17.79 -1.80
N ALA A 4 -1.83 -16.96 -2.84
CA ALA A 4 -0.93 -17.25 -3.97
C ALA A 4 0.55 -17.13 -3.59
N LEU A 5 0.87 -16.40 -2.51
CA LEU A 5 2.20 -16.36 -1.92
C LEU A 5 2.47 -17.54 -0.99
N GLY A 6 1.51 -18.45 -0.77
CA GLY A 6 1.65 -19.58 0.13
C GLY A 6 1.02 -19.37 1.51
N GLY A 7 0.25 -18.30 1.70
CA GLY A 7 -0.39 -17.98 2.98
C GLY A 7 0.45 -17.08 3.88
N SER A 8 -0.16 -16.58 4.96
CA SER A 8 0.46 -15.62 5.89
C SER A 8 1.69 -16.16 6.63
N ASP A 9 1.78 -17.47 6.79
CA ASP A 9 2.90 -18.12 7.51
C ASP A 9 4.00 -18.61 6.57
N SER A 10 3.88 -18.35 5.27
CA SER A 10 4.88 -18.77 4.29
C SER A 10 6.13 -17.87 4.29
N GLU A 11 7.27 -18.48 4.00
CA GLU A 11 8.53 -17.75 3.82
C GLU A 11 8.41 -16.69 2.70
N HIS A 12 7.69 -17.01 1.62
CA HIS A 12 7.47 -16.09 0.50
C HIS A 12 6.67 -14.86 0.90
N TYR A 13 5.66 -15.00 1.76
CA TYR A 13 4.92 -13.86 2.29
C TYR A 13 5.78 -12.99 3.21
N SER A 14 6.58 -13.61 4.08
CA SER A 14 7.55 -12.87 4.91
C SER A 14 8.56 -12.09 4.07
N ARG A 15 9.10 -12.71 3.02
CA ARG A 15 10.02 -12.05 2.08
C ARG A 15 9.35 -10.92 1.29
N PHE A 16 8.11 -11.11 0.88
CA PHE A 16 7.30 -10.05 0.26
C PHE A 16 7.18 -8.83 1.18
N ILE A 17 6.84 -9.04 2.46
CA ILE A 17 6.77 -7.95 3.45
C ILE A 17 8.13 -7.24 3.57
N SER A 18 9.24 -7.98 3.66
CA SER A 18 10.59 -7.40 3.73
C SER A 18 10.86 -6.47 2.54
N TYR A 19 10.63 -6.96 1.31
CA TYR A 19 10.85 -6.16 0.10
C TYR A 19 9.96 -4.92 0.05
N CYS A 20 8.70 -5.02 0.49
CA CYS A 20 7.82 -3.86 0.56
C CYS A 20 8.35 -2.81 1.55
N CYS A 21 8.82 -3.23 2.73
CA CYS A 21 9.35 -2.32 3.74
C CYS A 21 10.66 -1.66 3.29
N GLU A 22 11.57 -2.43 2.69
CA GLU A 22 12.81 -1.91 2.11
C GLU A 22 12.51 -0.90 0.98
N SER A 23 11.60 -1.25 0.07
CA SER A 23 11.18 -0.37 -1.03
C SER A 23 10.55 0.91 -0.51
N PHE A 24 9.72 0.83 0.55
CA PHE A 24 9.12 2.00 1.17
C PHE A 24 10.19 2.97 1.69
N ASN A 25 11.23 2.48 2.38
CA ASN A 25 12.34 3.31 2.84
C ASN A 25 13.19 3.87 1.69
N ILE A 26 13.38 3.14 0.60
CA ILE A 26 14.06 3.65 -0.61
C ILE A 26 13.27 4.81 -1.23
N PHE A 27 11.94 4.68 -1.35
CA PHE A 27 11.11 5.75 -1.87
C PHE A 27 11.07 6.98 -0.95
N ARG A 28 11.03 6.77 0.38
CA ARG A 28 11.12 7.85 1.37
C ARG A 28 12.38 8.69 1.22
N LYS A 29 13.54 8.04 1.01
CA LYS A 29 14.83 8.71 0.79
C LYS A 29 14.86 9.57 -0.48
N SER A 30 13.99 9.25 -1.46
CA SER A 30 13.85 9.98 -2.72
C SER A 30 12.56 10.82 -2.82
N ALA A 31 11.83 10.99 -1.71
CA ALA A 31 10.51 11.63 -1.70
C ALA A 31 10.53 13.06 -2.25
N HIS A 32 11.56 13.87 -1.92
CA HIS A 32 11.68 15.24 -2.42
C HIS A 32 11.79 15.31 -3.95
N LEU A 33 12.51 14.37 -4.57
CA LEU A 33 12.60 14.30 -6.03
C LEU A 33 11.22 13.99 -6.63
N ILE A 34 10.53 12.99 -6.08
CA ILE A 34 9.19 12.59 -6.53
C ILE A 34 8.19 13.76 -6.39
N LEU A 35 8.21 14.46 -5.26
CA LEU A 35 7.34 15.62 -5.03
C LEU A 35 7.63 16.77 -5.99
N ASN A 36 8.91 17.04 -6.28
CA ASN A 36 9.29 18.07 -7.25
C ASN A 36 8.83 17.71 -8.67
N LEU A 37 8.96 16.43 -9.07
CA LEU A 37 8.45 15.96 -10.35
C LEU A 37 6.93 16.12 -10.45
N LEU A 38 6.19 15.73 -9.41
CA LEU A 38 4.73 15.92 -9.37
C LEU A 38 4.33 17.40 -9.40
N ARG A 39 5.12 18.27 -8.79
CA ARG A 39 4.90 19.72 -8.83
C ARG A 39 5.08 20.30 -10.23
N LEU A 40 6.00 19.76 -11.04
CA LEU A 40 6.15 20.13 -12.45
C LEU A 40 5.00 19.60 -13.32
N MET A 41 4.30 18.56 -12.87
CA MET A 41 3.19 17.92 -13.60
C MET A 41 1.82 18.57 -13.35
N ILE A 42 1.74 19.65 -12.57
CA ILE A 42 0.46 20.31 -12.23
C ILE A 42 -0.31 20.73 -13.49
N ASP A 43 0.41 21.24 -14.50
CA ASP A 43 -0.18 21.73 -15.75
C ASP A 43 -0.32 20.63 -16.82
N ALA A 44 -0.02 19.37 -16.50
CA ALA A 44 -0.12 18.24 -17.43
C ALA A 44 -1.57 17.75 -17.65
N ASN A 45 -2.56 18.50 -17.16
CA ASN A 45 -3.99 18.21 -17.28
C ASN A 45 -4.41 16.83 -16.72
N ILE A 46 -3.74 16.37 -15.66
CA ILE A 46 -4.12 15.16 -14.91
C ILE A 46 -5.31 15.54 -14.00
N PRO A 47 -6.50 14.92 -14.12
CA PRO A 47 -7.72 15.40 -13.44
C PRO A 47 -7.60 15.54 -11.91
N ASP A 48 -7.05 14.54 -11.24
CA ASP A 48 -6.91 14.53 -9.77
C ASP A 48 -5.81 15.48 -9.27
N LEU A 49 -4.83 15.79 -10.12
CA LEU A 49 -3.73 16.70 -9.78
C LEU A 49 -4.08 18.16 -10.12
N SER A 50 -4.70 18.41 -11.27
CA SER A 50 -5.04 19.76 -11.74
C SER A 50 -6.21 20.39 -10.98
N SER A 51 -7.15 19.58 -10.49
CA SER A 51 -8.32 20.09 -9.75
C SER A 51 -7.94 20.63 -8.37
N GLN A 52 -7.03 19.96 -7.65
CA GLN A 52 -6.58 20.35 -6.31
C GLN A 52 -5.07 20.08 -6.10
N PRO A 53 -4.17 20.78 -6.83
CA PRO A 53 -2.75 20.43 -6.89
C PRO A 53 -2.07 20.38 -5.52
N GLU A 54 -2.31 21.42 -4.72
CA GLU A 54 -1.78 21.57 -3.38
C GLU A 54 -2.25 20.46 -2.41
N ARG A 55 -3.50 20.00 -2.55
CA ARG A 55 -4.02 18.90 -1.71
C ARG A 55 -3.45 17.57 -2.16
N ALA A 56 -3.34 17.34 -3.47
CA ALA A 56 -2.75 16.12 -4.02
C ALA A 56 -1.27 15.97 -3.60
N LEU A 57 -0.47 17.03 -3.76
CA LEU A 57 0.95 17.04 -3.35
C LEU A 57 1.10 16.79 -1.84
N ARG A 58 0.34 17.51 -1.01
CA ARG A 58 0.36 17.28 0.46
C ARG A 58 -0.05 15.86 0.82
N ARG A 59 -1.03 15.27 0.12
CA ARG A 59 -1.45 13.89 0.36
C ARG A 59 -0.32 12.89 0.05
N VAL A 60 0.39 13.10 -1.05
CA VAL A 60 1.55 12.26 -1.42
C VAL A 60 2.66 12.40 -0.39
N GLU A 61 2.99 13.63 0.03
CA GLU A 61 3.99 13.89 1.08
C GLU A 61 3.62 13.18 2.40
N GLN A 62 2.37 13.30 2.83
CA GLN A 62 1.86 12.60 4.01
C GLN A 62 1.98 11.08 3.90
N ASN A 63 1.75 10.51 2.71
CA ASN A 63 1.87 9.06 2.51
C ASN A 63 3.30 8.55 2.63
N PHE A 64 4.31 9.39 2.37
CA PHE A 64 5.71 9.02 2.60
C PHE A 64 6.07 8.94 4.08
N ARG A 65 5.31 9.56 4.98
CA ARG A 65 5.55 9.53 6.44
C ARG A 65 6.95 9.99 6.85
N LEU A 66 7.46 11.06 6.23
CA LEU A 66 8.82 11.58 6.46
C LEU A 66 9.09 11.98 7.93
N ASP A 67 8.05 12.00 8.77
CA ASP A 67 8.10 12.19 10.22
C ASP A 67 8.69 11.00 11.00
N LEU A 68 8.72 9.80 10.41
CA LEU A 68 9.16 8.57 11.06
C LEU A 68 10.65 8.27 10.81
N THR A 69 11.31 7.50 11.69
CA THR A 69 12.61 6.88 11.38
C THR A 69 12.46 5.72 10.39
N ASP A 70 13.58 5.19 9.88
CA ASP A 70 13.58 4.02 8.99
C ASP A 70 12.94 2.80 9.67
N GLU A 71 13.18 2.57 10.96
CA GLU A 71 12.61 1.47 11.75
C GLU A 71 11.11 1.67 12.03
N GLU A 72 10.72 2.89 12.41
CA GLU A 72 9.31 3.23 12.65
C GLU A 72 8.49 3.12 11.37
N ALA A 73 9.08 3.49 10.23
CA ALA A 73 8.46 3.35 8.91
C ALA A 73 8.24 1.88 8.52
N ILE A 74 9.17 0.99 8.86
CA ILE A 74 9.01 -0.46 8.67
C ILE A 74 7.82 -0.94 9.48
N GLN A 75 7.76 -0.61 10.78
CA GLN A 75 6.65 -1.04 11.64
C GLN A 75 5.30 -0.50 11.17
N TYR A 76 5.27 0.78 10.77
CA TYR A 76 4.08 1.40 10.19
C TYR A 76 3.59 0.65 8.94
N PHE A 77 4.50 0.35 8.01
CA PHE A 77 4.15 -0.31 6.76
C PHE A 77 3.73 -1.76 6.97
N GLN A 78 4.36 -2.48 7.91
CA GLN A 78 3.95 -3.83 8.31
C GLN A 78 2.53 -3.85 8.88
N ASN A 79 2.20 -2.90 9.76
CA ASN A 79 0.84 -2.78 10.31
C ASN A 79 -0.18 -2.49 9.20
N LEU A 80 0.15 -1.59 8.27
CA LEU A 80 -0.72 -1.28 7.14
C LEU A 80 -0.99 -2.50 6.25
N ILE A 81 0.02 -3.34 6.01
CA ILE A 81 -0.15 -4.61 5.28
C ILE A 81 -1.05 -5.55 6.08
N ALA A 82 -0.80 -5.73 7.38
CA ALA A 82 -1.59 -6.61 8.24
C ALA A 82 -3.07 -6.20 8.29
N ASP A 83 -3.35 -4.90 8.45
CA ASP A 83 -4.70 -4.35 8.44
C ASP A 83 -5.39 -4.58 7.09
N SER A 84 -4.66 -4.40 5.99
CA SER A 84 -5.19 -4.62 4.64
C SER A 84 -5.54 -6.09 4.39
N VAL A 85 -4.72 -7.02 4.88
CA VAL A 85 -4.98 -8.47 4.77
C VAL A 85 -6.15 -8.89 5.66
N SER A 86 -6.21 -8.37 6.89
CA SER A 86 -7.30 -8.63 7.83
C SER A 86 -8.65 -8.12 7.28
N ALA A 87 -8.67 -6.96 6.64
CA ALA A 87 -9.88 -6.41 6.02
C ALA A 87 -10.41 -7.26 4.84
N LEU A 88 -9.53 -7.99 4.15
CA LEU A 88 -9.89 -8.85 3.02
C LEU A 88 -10.34 -10.25 3.44
N ALA A 89 -9.87 -10.75 4.59
CA ALA A 89 -10.18 -12.11 5.05
C ALA A 89 -11.69 -12.41 5.20
N PRO A 90 -12.53 -11.51 5.78
CA PRO A 90 -13.98 -11.73 5.87
C PRO A 90 -14.67 -11.78 4.49
N GLN A 91 -14.25 -10.91 3.56
CA GLN A 91 -14.85 -10.84 2.21
C GLN A 91 -14.53 -12.08 1.38
N ILE A 92 -13.33 -12.62 1.54
CA ILE A 92 -12.90 -13.86 0.90
C ILE A 92 -13.69 -15.04 1.49
N ALA A 93 -13.81 -15.12 2.82
CA ALA A 93 -14.59 -16.17 3.50
C ALA A 93 -16.07 -16.17 3.07
N GLU A 94 -16.68 -14.99 2.94
CA GLU A 94 -18.07 -14.84 2.47
C GLU A 94 -18.24 -15.27 1.00
N THR A 95 -17.23 -15.02 0.16
CA THR A 95 -17.24 -15.42 -1.25
C THR A 95 -17.14 -16.95 -1.37
N PHE A 96 -16.24 -17.59 -0.62
CA PHE A 96 -16.16 -19.04 -0.56
C PHE A 96 -17.45 -19.66 -0.01
N HIS A 97 -18.05 -19.06 1.02
CA HIS A 97 -19.31 -19.53 1.58
C HIS A 97 -20.45 -19.48 0.53
N ARG A 98 -20.57 -18.38 -0.22
CA ARG A 98 -21.55 -18.25 -1.30
C ARG A 98 -21.33 -19.26 -2.43
N VAL A 99 -20.08 -19.45 -2.85
CA VAL A 99 -19.74 -20.46 -3.85
C VAL A 99 -20.12 -21.85 -3.33
N ALA A 100 -19.71 -22.23 -2.12
CA ALA A 100 -20.05 -23.52 -1.51
C ALA A 100 -21.56 -23.75 -1.36
N MET A 101 -22.34 -22.70 -1.05
CA MET A 101 -23.82 -22.78 -1.04
C MET A 101 -24.39 -22.99 -2.44
N TYR A 102 -23.85 -22.33 -3.47
CA TYR A 102 -24.26 -22.48 -4.87
C TYR A 102 -23.99 -23.88 -5.43
N TRP A 103 -22.87 -24.51 -5.07
CA TRP A 103 -22.58 -25.91 -5.47
C TRP A 103 -23.43 -26.95 -4.72
N ARG A 104 -24.10 -26.55 -3.64
CA ARG A 104 -24.94 -27.43 -2.81
C ARG A 104 -26.43 -27.38 -3.18
N SER A 105 -26.82 -26.45 -4.06
CA SER A 105 -28.11 -26.39 -4.76
C SER A 105 -28.01 -27.00 -6.15
#